data_AF-A0A7L4PGB0-F1
#
_entry.id   AF-A0A7L4PGB0-F1
#
_cell.length_a   1.000
_cell.length_b   1.000
_cell.length_c   1.000
_cell.angle_alpha   90.00
_cell.angle_beta   90.00
_cell.angle_gamma   90.00
#
_symmetry.space_group_name_H-M   'P 1'
#
loop_
_entity.id
_entity.type
_entity.pdbx_description
1 polymer ?
#
loop_
_entity_poly.entity_id
_entity_poly.type
_entity_poly.pdbx_seq_one_letter_code
_entity_poly.pdbx_strand_id
1 'polypeptide(L)'
;MNAEQKIQVIAHCFLDPTVRIGKGVEFESKTPVIQLPCPETIYFGLSRWELTKNQLDFPKYRRFCRRLFRPYADLIQQLVEKGVHIEIIGVEKSPSCAAEITTMGYRGGKIKRCEHKHLTGKGIFFEEIESELSQRGIQLKMSDHKHRNDK
;
A
#
# COMPACT_ATOMS: atom_id res chain seq x y z
N MET A 1 -9.76 18.35 -25.85
CA MET A 1 -9.73 17.27 -24.82
C MET A 1 -8.30 16.78 -24.78
N ASN A 2 -7.55 17.26 -23.79
CA ASN A 2 -6.09 17.10 -23.71
C ASN A 2 -5.71 15.69 -23.24
N ALA A 3 -4.48 15.28 -23.56
CA ALA A 3 -3.85 13.99 -23.25
C ALA A 3 -4.44 13.26 -22.03
N GLU A 4 -4.74 11.95 -22.20
CA GLU A 4 -5.24 11.07 -21.13
C GLU A 4 -4.58 11.40 -19.79
N GLN A 5 -5.33 12.06 -18.90
CA GLN A 5 -4.80 12.51 -17.63
C GLN A 5 -4.55 11.27 -16.78
N LYS A 6 -3.28 11.00 -16.47
CA LYS A 6 -2.85 9.88 -15.64
C LYS A 6 -2.48 10.38 -14.24
N ILE A 7 -2.99 9.71 -13.22
CA ILE A 7 -2.63 9.94 -11.81
C ILE A 7 -2.16 8.63 -11.18
N GLN A 8 -1.10 8.72 -10.37
CA GLN A 8 -0.61 7.59 -9.59
C GLN A 8 -1.07 7.70 -8.13
N VAL A 9 -1.76 6.68 -7.62
CA VAL A 9 -2.07 6.55 -6.20
C VAL A 9 -0.95 5.76 -5.55
N ILE A 10 -0.29 6.33 -4.55
CA ILE A 10 0.99 5.80 -4.07
C ILE A 10 0.99 5.57 -2.56
N ALA A 11 1.78 4.61 -2.10
CA ALA A 11 2.03 4.42 -0.68
C ALA A 11 2.77 5.63 -0.06
N HIS A 12 2.48 5.90 1.22
CA HIS A 12 3.04 7.06 1.93
C HIS A 12 4.57 7.15 1.88
N CYS A 13 5.26 6.03 2.11
CA CYS A 13 6.70 6.01 2.29
C CYS A 13 7.53 6.30 1.02
N PHE A 14 6.88 6.48 -0.14
CA PHE A 14 7.55 6.93 -1.35
C PHE A 14 7.94 8.41 -1.33
N LEU A 15 7.13 9.27 -0.70
CA LEU A 15 7.47 10.71 -0.59
C LEU A 15 7.88 11.11 0.82
N ASP A 16 7.54 10.29 1.83
CA ASP A 16 8.00 10.49 3.20
C ASP A 16 8.60 9.19 3.76
N PRO A 17 9.92 8.94 3.56
CA PRO A 17 10.55 7.73 4.06
C PRO A 17 10.61 7.65 5.59
N THR A 18 10.33 8.73 6.32
CA THR A 18 10.42 8.77 7.79
C THR A 18 9.35 7.92 8.48
N VAL A 19 8.24 7.61 7.80
CA VAL A 19 7.18 6.75 8.34
C VAL A 19 7.48 5.25 8.25
N ARG A 20 8.57 4.88 7.56
CA ARG A 20 8.95 3.50 7.31
C ARG A 20 9.94 3.02 8.37
N ILE A 21 9.82 1.75 8.76
CA ILE A 21 10.86 1.09 9.55
C ILE A 21 11.99 0.68 8.62
N GLY A 22 13.20 1.13 8.91
CA GLY A 22 14.40 0.79 8.15
C GLY A 22 14.62 1.72 6.95
N LYS A 23 15.20 1.19 5.87
CA LYS A 23 15.57 2.00 4.71
C LYS A 23 14.35 2.45 3.91
N GLY A 24 14.38 3.71 3.46
CA GLY A 24 13.43 4.29 2.53
C GLY A 24 13.44 3.60 1.16
N VAL A 25 12.41 3.86 0.37
CA VAL A 25 12.31 3.40 -1.02
C VAL A 25 12.50 4.62 -1.91
N GLU A 26 13.45 4.58 -2.84
CA GLU A 26 13.55 5.62 -3.87
C GLU A 26 12.34 5.53 -4.78
N PHE A 27 11.62 6.63 -4.96
CA PHE A 27 10.48 6.71 -5.86
C PHE A 27 10.44 8.09 -6.51
N GLU A 28 10.25 8.12 -7.82
CA GLU A 28 10.06 9.34 -8.59
C GLU A 28 8.85 9.13 -9.51
N SER A 29 7.94 10.10 -9.53
CA SER A 29 6.79 10.10 -10.44
C SER A 29 6.90 11.23 -11.44
N LYS A 30 6.60 10.91 -12.70
CA LYS A 30 6.47 11.89 -13.80
C LYS A 30 5.03 12.37 -14.01
N THR A 31 4.11 11.93 -13.16
CA THR A 31 2.67 12.23 -13.23
C THR A 31 2.20 12.78 -11.89
N PRO A 32 1.06 13.48 -11.83
CA PRO A 32 0.44 13.84 -10.56
C PRO A 32 0.19 12.61 -9.69
N VAL A 33 0.30 12.79 -8.37
CA VAL A 33 0.18 11.71 -7.40
C VAL A 33 -0.90 11.99 -6.36
N ILE A 34 -1.59 10.92 -5.93
CA ILE A 34 -2.41 10.90 -4.72
C ILE A 34 -1.65 10.04 -3.71
N GLN A 35 -1.14 10.66 -2.65
CA GLN A 35 -0.43 9.93 -1.61
C GLN A 35 -1.42 9.33 -0.60
N LEU A 36 -1.38 8.02 -0.44
CA LEU A 36 -2.12 7.31 0.60
C LEU A 36 -1.45 7.47 1.96
N PRO A 37 -2.23 7.39 3.06
CA PRO A 37 -1.69 7.32 4.39
C PRO A 37 -0.96 5.99 4.63
N CYS A 38 0.01 5.98 5.55
CA CYS A 38 0.63 4.74 6.02
C CYS A 38 -0.28 4.06 7.05
N PRO A 39 -0.93 2.92 6.74
CA PRO A 39 -1.83 2.27 7.67
C PRO A 39 -1.09 1.80 8.94
N GLU A 40 0.14 1.33 8.79
CA GLU A 40 0.95 0.82 9.91
C GLU A 40 1.33 1.96 10.88
N THR A 41 1.73 3.12 10.36
CA THR A 41 2.13 4.26 11.18
C THR A 41 0.94 4.89 11.89
N ILE A 42 -0.21 5.01 11.21
CA ILE A 42 -1.41 5.54 11.86
C ILE A 42 -1.93 4.58 12.93
N TYR A 43 -1.82 3.27 12.71
CA TYR A 43 -2.34 2.28 13.65
C TYR A 43 -1.42 2.04 14.85
N PHE A 44 -0.10 1.96 14.64
CA PHE A 44 0.89 1.59 15.66
C PHE A 44 1.82 2.73 16.11
N GLY A 45 1.82 3.86 15.42
CA GLY A 45 2.78 4.95 15.65
C GLY A 45 4.12 4.74 14.96
N LEU A 46 5.05 5.68 15.14
CA LEU A 46 6.40 5.65 14.55
C LEU A 46 7.37 4.74 15.31
N SER A 47 7.19 4.57 16.62
CA SER A 47 8.04 3.72 17.47
C SER A 47 7.72 2.22 17.38
N ARG A 48 6.97 1.82 16.35
CA ARG A 48 6.62 0.42 16.09
C ARG A 48 7.83 -0.38 15.59
N TRP A 49 7.77 -1.69 15.79
CA TRP A 49 8.63 -2.68 15.18
C TRP A 49 8.10 -3.26 13.86
N GLU A 50 8.94 -4.01 13.15
CA GLU A 50 8.59 -4.66 11.88
C GLU A 50 7.58 -5.79 12.10
N LEU A 51 6.56 -5.83 11.24
CA LEU A 51 5.42 -6.76 11.30
C LEU A 51 5.29 -7.55 9.99
N THR A 52 4.67 -8.72 10.05
CA THR A 52 4.27 -9.51 8.87
C THR A 52 2.77 -9.43 8.60
N LYS A 53 2.35 -9.79 7.39
CA LYS A 53 0.94 -9.82 7.00
C LYS A 53 0.09 -10.66 7.97
N ASN A 54 0.55 -11.84 8.38
CA ASN A 54 -0.18 -12.70 9.32
C ASN A 54 -0.36 -12.08 10.72
N GLN A 55 0.43 -11.06 11.07
CA GLN A 55 0.30 -10.35 12.34
C GLN A 55 -0.68 -9.17 12.25
N LEU A 56 -0.90 -8.68 11.02
CA LEU A 56 -1.84 -7.61 10.71
C LEU A 56 -3.21 -8.15 10.28
N ASP A 57 -3.29 -9.43 9.91
CA ASP A 57 -4.52 -10.06 9.45
C ASP A 57 -5.47 -10.40 10.61
N PHE A 58 -6.06 -9.36 11.18
CA PHE A 58 -7.10 -9.48 12.19
C PHE A 58 -8.23 -8.47 11.93
N PRO A 59 -9.48 -8.78 12.35
CA PRO A 59 -10.66 -8.03 11.92
C PRO A 59 -10.62 -6.52 12.20
N LYS A 60 -10.00 -6.12 13.32
CA LYS A 60 -9.90 -4.71 13.70
C LYS A 60 -8.98 -3.92 12.76
N TYR A 61 -7.86 -4.49 12.33
CA TYR A 61 -6.95 -3.82 11.40
C TYR A 61 -7.55 -3.72 10.00
N ARG A 62 -8.20 -4.79 9.51
CA ARG A 62 -8.93 -4.75 8.23
C ARG A 62 -10.02 -3.68 8.20
N ARG A 63 -10.85 -3.59 9.25
CA ARG A 63 -11.85 -2.50 9.38
C ARG A 63 -11.21 -1.12 9.38
N PHE A 64 -10.07 -0.98 10.05
CA PHE A 64 -9.30 0.26 10.06
C PHE A 64 -8.83 0.63 8.64
N CYS A 65 -8.22 -0.31 7.92
CA CYS A 65 -7.79 -0.13 6.53
C CYS A 65 -8.93 0.32 5.60
N ARG A 66 -10.10 -0.33 5.67
CA ARG A 66 -11.29 0.09 4.89
C ARG A 66 -11.70 1.52 5.18
N ARG A 67 -11.83 1.87 6.47
CA ARG A 67 -12.19 3.23 6.88
C ARG A 67 -11.15 4.26 6.44
N LEU A 68 -9.87 3.89 6.49
CA LEU A 68 -8.76 4.75 6.10
C LEU A 68 -8.77 5.06 4.60
N PHE A 69 -9.12 4.07 3.76
CA PHE A 69 -9.13 4.24 2.30
C PHE A 69 -10.40 4.92 1.76
N ARG A 70 -11.52 4.83 2.47
CA ARG A 70 -12.83 5.28 1.97
C ARG A 70 -12.85 6.69 1.35
N PRO A 71 -12.24 7.74 1.95
CA PRO A 71 -12.20 9.07 1.33
C PRO A 71 -11.44 9.10 -0.02
N TYR A 72 -10.41 8.26 -0.15
CA TYR A 72 -9.65 8.11 -1.39
C TYR A 72 -10.45 7.34 -2.44
N ALA A 73 -11.21 6.32 -2.03
CA ALA A 73 -12.13 5.62 -2.92
C ALA A 73 -13.18 6.57 -3.53
N ASP A 74 -13.75 7.46 -2.70
CA ASP A 74 -14.71 8.49 -3.15
C ASP A 74 -14.08 9.46 -4.17
N LEU A 75 -12.81 9.86 -3.97
CA LEU A 75 -12.07 10.70 -4.91
C LEU A 75 -11.74 9.94 -6.21
N ILE A 76 -11.23 8.71 -6.10
CA ILE A 76 -10.85 7.86 -7.24
C ILE A 76 -12.06 7.61 -8.13
N GLN A 77 -13.22 7.32 -7.53
CA GLN A 77 -14.47 7.14 -8.27
C GLN A 77 -14.80 8.36 -9.14
N GLN A 78 -14.79 9.57 -8.56
CA GLN A 78 -15.06 10.81 -9.30
C GLN A 78 -14.03 11.09 -10.40
N LEU A 79 -12.76 10.73 -10.18
CA LEU A 79 -11.71 10.86 -11.19
C LEU A 79 -11.92 9.91 -12.35
N VAL A 80 -12.24 8.65 -12.07
CA VAL A 80 -12.55 7.63 -13.08
C VAL A 80 -13.80 8.02 -13.89
N GLU A 81 -14.84 8.52 -13.25
CA GLU A 81 -16.06 9.03 -13.92
C GLU A 81 -15.77 10.21 -14.87
N LYS A 82 -14.69 10.96 -14.63
CA LYS A 82 -14.20 12.03 -15.52
C LYS A 82 -13.22 11.55 -16.59
N GLY A 83 -12.95 10.24 -16.68
CA GLY A 83 -12.04 9.65 -17.66
C GLY A 83 -10.56 9.77 -17.29
N VAL A 84 -10.22 10.01 -16.02
CA VAL A 84 -8.82 10.02 -15.55
C VAL A 84 -8.32 8.59 -15.39
N HIS A 85 -7.14 8.30 -15.93
CA HIS A 85 -6.49 6.99 -15.78
C HIS A 85 -5.75 6.91 -14.45
N ILE A 86 -6.09 5.92 -13.62
CA ILE A 86 -5.52 5.73 -12.29
C ILE A 86 -4.66 4.45 -12.24
N GLU A 87 -3.43 4.57 -11.73
CA GLU A 87 -2.56 3.44 -11.41
C GLU A 87 -2.24 3.46 -9.90
N ILE A 88 -2.40 2.34 -9.21
CA ILE A 88 -2.14 2.25 -7.77
C ILE A 88 -0.82 1.49 -7.55
N ILE A 89 0.13 2.13 -6.86
CA ILE A 89 1.49 1.61 -6.68
C ILE A 89 1.75 1.30 -5.22
N GLY A 90 1.96 0.02 -4.96
CA GLY A 90 2.30 -0.55 -3.67
C GLY A 90 3.80 -0.64 -3.43
N VAL A 91 4.17 -0.99 -2.21
CA VAL A 91 5.56 -1.21 -1.80
C VAL A 91 5.79 -2.71 -1.72
N GLU A 92 6.66 -3.22 -2.57
CA GLU A 92 7.01 -4.65 -2.58
C GLU A 92 7.43 -5.11 -1.18
N LYS A 93 7.01 -6.33 -0.81
CA LYS A 93 7.29 -7.01 0.47
C LYS A 93 6.63 -6.37 1.69
N SER A 94 5.88 -5.26 1.55
CA SER A 94 5.13 -4.65 2.66
C SER A 94 3.99 -5.56 3.14
N PRO A 95 3.76 -5.68 4.47
CA PRO A 95 2.64 -6.47 5.00
C PRO A 95 1.28 -5.78 4.80
N SER A 96 1.26 -4.45 4.60
CA SER A 96 0.04 -3.69 4.34
C SER A 96 -0.06 -3.18 2.90
N CYS A 97 1.01 -2.59 2.38
CA CYS A 97 0.97 -1.79 1.16
C CYS A 97 1.50 -2.52 -0.08
N ALA A 98 1.68 -3.85 -0.06
CA ALA A 98 2.09 -4.60 -1.25
C ALA A 98 0.90 -4.91 -2.17
N ALA A 99 1.09 -4.83 -3.47
CA ALA A 99 0.13 -5.16 -4.51
C ALA A 99 0.32 -6.59 -5.07
N GLU A 100 1.55 -7.11 -5.09
CA GLU A 100 1.90 -8.35 -5.79
C GLU A 100 2.70 -9.32 -4.92
N ILE A 101 3.62 -8.82 -4.09
CA ILE A 101 4.49 -9.65 -3.24
C ILE A 101 4.49 -9.11 -1.82
N THR A 102 4.06 -9.92 -0.85
CA THR A 102 4.00 -9.56 0.58
C THR A 102 4.86 -10.48 1.44
N THR A 103 5.00 -10.15 2.73
CA THR A 103 5.83 -10.90 3.68
C THR A 103 4.97 -11.56 4.76
N MET A 104 5.11 -12.88 4.90
CA MET A 104 4.47 -13.69 5.94
C MET A 104 5.50 -14.53 6.71
N GLY A 105 5.19 -14.84 7.96
CA GLY A 105 6.04 -15.66 8.81
C GLY A 105 6.42 -14.97 10.11
N TYR A 106 7.38 -15.58 10.81
CA TYR A 106 7.75 -15.38 12.21
C TYR A 106 6.58 -15.18 13.20
N ARG A 107 6.88 -15.36 14.49
CA ARG A 107 5.96 -15.06 15.59
C ARG A 107 6.60 -14.00 16.48
N GLY A 108 5.79 -13.15 17.10
CA GLY A 108 6.29 -11.99 17.83
C GLY A 108 6.72 -10.92 16.84
N GLY A 109 7.96 -10.45 16.88
CA GLY A 109 8.40 -9.47 15.91
C GLY A 109 9.89 -9.28 15.99
N LYS A 110 10.38 -8.50 15.04
CA LYS A 110 11.73 -8.68 14.53
C LYS A 110 12.76 -7.94 15.40
N ILE A 111 13.14 -8.54 16.52
CA ILE A 111 14.23 -8.07 17.38
C ILE A 111 15.59 -8.34 16.70
N LYS A 112 15.69 -9.47 15.99
CA LYS A 112 16.83 -9.89 15.17
C LYS A 112 16.32 -10.47 13.85
N ARG A 113 17.21 -10.81 12.91
CA ARG A 113 16.80 -11.46 11.67
C ARG A 113 16.10 -12.79 12.00
N CYS A 114 14.81 -12.87 11.67
CA CYS A 114 13.97 -14.05 11.85
C CYS A 114 13.58 -14.60 10.48
N GLU A 115 13.34 -15.92 10.41
CA GLU A 115 12.85 -16.55 9.18
C GLU A 115 11.44 -16.06 8.83
N HIS A 116 11.28 -15.62 7.59
CA HIS A 116 10.02 -15.23 6.95
C HIS A 116 10.08 -15.59 5.48
N LYS A 117 8.93 -15.58 4.83
CA LYS A 117 8.78 -15.89 3.42
C LYS A 117 8.16 -14.69 2.71
N HIS A 118 8.66 -14.38 1.52
CA HIS A 118 7.96 -13.55 0.57
C HIS A 118 7.02 -14.44 -0.22
N LEU A 119 5.76 -14.02 -0.31
CA LEU A 119 4.70 -14.77 -0.98
C LEU A 119 4.02 -13.86 -1.99
N THR A 120 3.62 -14.43 -3.12
CA THR A 120 2.71 -13.76 -4.05
C THR A 120 1.40 -13.47 -3.34
N GLY A 121 0.99 -12.21 -3.35
CA GLY A 121 -0.22 -11.72 -2.72
C GLY A 121 -0.10 -10.28 -2.24
N LYS A 122 -1.26 -9.66 -2.05
CA LYS A 122 -1.40 -8.30 -1.55
C LYS A 122 -1.14 -8.22 -0.04
N GLY A 123 -0.64 -7.07 0.41
CA GLY A 123 -0.70 -6.68 1.81
C GLY A 123 -2.14 -6.33 2.23
N ILE A 124 -2.39 -6.27 3.54
CA ILE A 124 -3.75 -6.12 4.07
C ILE A 124 -4.43 -4.84 3.57
N PHE A 125 -3.71 -3.71 3.49
CA PHE A 125 -4.32 -2.45 3.04
C PHE A 125 -4.73 -2.52 1.56
N PHE A 126 -3.90 -3.14 0.72
CA PHE A 126 -4.20 -3.32 -0.71
C PHE A 126 -5.33 -4.32 -0.96
N GLU A 127 -5.49 -5.34 -0.12
CA GLU A 127 -6.69 -6.21 -0.16
C GLU A 127 -7.96 -5.41 0.11
N GLU A 128 -7.95 -4.54 1.12
CA GLU A 128 -9.11 -3.70 1.43
C GLU A 128 -9.35 -2.61 0.37
N ILE A 129 -8.31 -2.06 -0.24
CA ILE A 129 -8.40 -1.15 -1.40
C ILE A 129 -9.06 -1.85 -2.58
N GLU A 130 -8.59 -3.04 -2.96
CA GLU A 130 -9.15 -3.81 -4.06
C GLU A 130 -10.61 -4.18 -3.82
N SER A 131 -10.95 -4.61 -2.61
CA SER A 131 -12.33 -4.92 -2.24
C SER A 131 -13.23 -3.68 -2.31
N GLU A 132 -12.80 -2.53 -1.79
CA GLU A 132 -13.59 -1.29 -1.79
C GLU A 132 -13.84 -0.79 -3.22
N LEU A 133 -12.82 -0.80 -4.09
CA LEU A 133 -12.95 -0.38 -5.48
C LEU A 133 -13.83 -1.34 -6.29
N SER A 134 -13.65 -2.66 -6.09
CA SER A 134 -14.46 -3.67 -6.78
C SER A 134 -15.94 -3.58 -6.42
N GLN A 135 -16.27 -3.28 -5.16
CA GLN A 135 -17.66 -3.05 -4.72
C GLN A 135 -18.31 -1.83 -5.39
N ARG A 136 -17.50 -0.88 -5.88
CA ARG A 136 -17.95 0.30 -6.64
C ARG A 136 -17.95 0.08 -8.15
N GLY A 137 -17.64 -1.13 -8.62
CA GLY A 137 -17.50 -1.44 -10.05
C GLY A 137 -16.25 -0.84 -10.71
N ILE A 138 -15.25 -0.44 -9.92
CA ILE A 138 -14.02 0.18 -10.41
C ILE A 138 -12.90 -0.87 -10.42
N GLN A 139 -12.35 -1.14 -11.60
CA GLN A 139 -11.18 -2.01 -11.77
C GLN A 139 -9.97 -1.19 -12.21
N LEU A 140 -8.92 -1.18 -11.38
CA LEU A 140 -7.69 -0.42 -11.63
C LEU A 140 -6.48 -1.33 -11.61
N LYS A 141 -5.43 -0.91 -12.33
CA LYS A 141 -4.14 -1.58 -12.28
C LYS A 141 -3.46 -1.29 -10.95
N MET A 142 -3.02 -2.36 -10.29
CA MET A 142 -2.18 -2.31 -9.09
C MET A 142 -0.85 -3.00 -9.37
N SER A 143 0.27 -2.42 -8.92
CA SER A 143 1.60 -3.02 -9.05
C SER A 143 2.51 -2.63 -7.90
N ASP A 144 3.55 -3.43 -7.66
CA ASP A 144 4.57 -3.11 -6.66
C ASP A 144 5.73 -2.31 -7.26
N HIS A 145 6.15 -1.26 -6.54
CA HIS A 145 7.45 -0.65 -6.76
C HIS A 145 8.51 -1.45 -6.01
N LYS A 146 9.48 -1.97 -6.78
CA LYS A 146 10.57 -2.79 -6.25
C LYS A 146 11.60 -1.95 -5.52
N HIS A 147 12.23 -2.54 -4.51
CA HIS A 147 13.43 -1.95 -3.92
C HIS A 147 14.57 -2.05 -4.93
N ARG A 148 15.22 -0.92 -5.22
CA ARG A 148 16.46 -0.88 -5.99
C ARG A 148 17.61 -1.33 -5.09
N ASN A 149 17.67 -2.63 -4.73
CA ASN A 149 18.83 -3.38 -4.22
C ASN A 149 18.36 -4.74 -3.69
N ASP A 150 17.99 -5.66 -4.58
CA ASP A 150 18.22 -7.07 -4.32
C ASP A 150 19.55 -7.42 -5.04
N LYS A 151 20.67 -7.14 -4.37
CA LYS A 151 21.95 -7.82 -4.61
C LYS A 151 22.05 -8.98 -3.63
#